data_AF-A0A9D6K9D0-F1
#
_entry.id   AF-A0A9D6K9D0-F1
#
_cell.length_a   1.000
_cell.length_b   1.000
_cell.length_c   1.000
_cell.angle_alpha   90.00
_cell.angle_beta   90.00
_cell.angle_gamma   90.00
#
_symmetry.space_group_name_H-M   'P 1'
#
loop_
_entity.id
_entity.type
_entity.pdbx_description
1 polymer ?
#
loop_
_entity_poly.entity_id
_entity_poly.type
_entity_poly.pdbx_seq_one_letter_code
_entity_poly.pdbx_strand_id
1 'polypeptide(L)'
;MGACRPRPTSLGVFVKVIGLISGTSSDGIDAAIVEISRRGDLIRLIDFAIYPYPESLQQKLIALASGNPQSVADLCHLNFYLGERFADAAVQIAKKSDIPLSSVSLIGSHGQTVHHLPTPKKEGKWMIRSTLQIGEPSVIAERTGVTTIADFRPRDMAAFGEGAPLTPLLHYHLFGHRKKSRAIVNIGGISNVTYLKAGGDREDIRAFDMGPGNMLIDGLVHILTNKRIDLHGKIARRGKVILPLLSELMQHPFIRKKPPKSTGREVFGKAIIERLIHEKISHSSEDLIATATAFTAAAIGFNIRKFILEARPLWNDGPLTEVVVGGGGVRNNFLMESLAKNLSPIPVSPFETLGFDSRAIEAITFALLGYHTWHNQPANIPSVTGASGLVLLGKIIPGRYTPARATQSIDRAHLSV
;
A
#
# COMPACT_ATOMS: atom_id res chain seq x y z
N MET A 1 -16.65 -44.84 15.88
CA MET A 1 -17.68 -43.83 15.55
C MET A 1 -16.98 -42.48 15.51
N GLY A 2 -16.45 -41.99 14.39
CA GLY A 2 -17.14 -41.77 13.13
C GLY A 2 -17.49 -40.27 13.01
N ALA A 3 -16.51 -39.37 13.14
CA ALA A 3 -16.67 -37.95 12.82
C ALA A 3 -15.62 -37.57 11.77
N CYS A 4 -16.13 -37.42 10.55
CA CYS A 4 -15.41 -37.22 9.31
C CYS A 4 -14.55 -35.95 9.39
N ARG A 5 -13.25 -36.06 9.10
CA ARG A 5 -12.43 -34.91 8.69
C ARG A 5 -13.13 -34.25 7.49
N PRO A 6 -13.21 -32.92 7.39
CA PRO A 6 -13.51 -32.32 6.10
C PRO A 6 -12.36 -32.70 5.15
N ARG A 7 -12.65 -33.59 4.19
CA ARG A 7 -11.82 -33.73 2.99
C ARG A 7 -11.76 -32.36 2.31
N PRO A 8 -10.65 -31.98 1.66
CA PRO A 8 -10.62 -30.78 0.82
C PRO A 8 -11.46 -31.05 -0.45
N THR A 9 -12.77 -30.93 -0.35
CA THR A 9 -13.71 -31.08 -1.47
C THR A 9 -14.14 -29.72 -1.99
N SER A 10 -13.25 -29.14 -2.80
CA SER A 10 -13.49 -28.45 -4.07
C SER A 10 -12.21 -27.71 -4.41
N LEU A 11 -11.57 -28.06 -5.52
CA LEU A 11 -10.63 -27.15 -6.17
C LEU A 11 -11.45 -25.91 -6.52
N GLY A 12 -11.40 -24.90 -5.64
CA GLY A 12 -12.12 -23.65 -5.84
C GLY A 12 -11.69 -23.06 -7.18
N VAL A 13 -12.65 -22.70 -8.03
CA VAL A 13 -12.36 -21.96 -9.26
C VAL A 13 -11.68 -20.66 -8.84
N PHE A 14 -10.41 -20.48 -9.21
CA PHE A 14 -9.67 -19.24 -9.04
C PHE A 14 -9.89 -18.36 -10.27
N VAL A 15 -9.99 -17.05 -10.06
CA VAL A 15 -9.94 -16.06 -11.14
C VAL A 15 -8.57 -15.42 -11.16
N LYS A 16 -8.05 -15.19 -12.37
CA LYS A 16 -6.77 -14.49 -12.56
C LYS A 16 -7.04 -13.00 -12.69
N VAL A 17 -6.37 -12.22 -11.86
CA VAL A 17 -6.49 -10.76 -11.85
C VAL A 17 -5.10 -10.16 -11.94
N ILE A 18 -4.93 -9.17 -12.80
CA ILE A 18 -3.72 -8.36 -12.83
C ILE A 18 -3.93 -7.13 -11.96
N GLY A 19 -2.96 -6.81 -11.12
CA GLY A 19 -2.92 -5.57 -10.34
C GLY A 19 -1.80 -4.68 -10.83
N LEU A 20 -2.07 -3.39 -11.00
CA LEU A 20 -1.13 -2.40 -11.49
C LEU A 20 -1.09 -1.17 -10.58
N ILE A 21 0.11 -0.69 -10.26
CA ILE A 21 0.31 0.57 -9.55
C ILE A 21 1.64 1.21 -9.95
N SER A 22 1.66 2.55 -9.97
CA SER A 22 2.89 3.32 -9.93
C SER A 22 2.90 4.16 -8.65
N GLY A 23 3.86 3.88 -7.78
CA GLY A 23 4.01 4.52 -6.47
C GLY A 23 4.39 5.99 -6.56
N THR A 24 4.47 6.67 -5.41
CA THR A 24 4.84 8.11 -5.37
C THR A 24 6.30 8.38 -5.72
N SER A 25 7.17 7.36 -5.69
CA SER A 25 8.53 7.40 -6.25
C SER A 25 8.55 7.61 -7.77
N SER A 26 7.44 7.28 -8.46
CA SER A 26 7.29 7.41 -9.91
C SER A 26 8.46 6.78 -10.68
N ASP A 27 9.01 5.67 -10.18
CA ASP A 27 10.17 4.96 -10.74
C ASP A 27 9.79 3.84 -11.71
N GLY A 28 8.54 3.38 -11.68
CA GLY A 28 8.02 2.41 -12.62
C GLY A 28 6.61 1.94 -12.27
N ILE A 29 6.15 0.93 -13.02
CA ILE A 29 4.88 0.25 -12.79
C ILE A 29 5.16 -1.09 -12.13
N ASP A 30 4.64 -1.24 -10.92
CA ASP A 30 4.53 -2.52 -10.24
C ASP A 30 3.33 -3.27 -10.81
N ALA A 31 3.58 -4.46 -11.34
CA ALA A 31 2.55 -5.34 -11.89
C ALA A 31 2.61 -6.69 -11.20
N ALA A 32 1.47 -7.17 -10.74
CA ALA A 32 1.31 -8.51 -10.19
C ALA A 32 0.19 -9.25 -10.92
N ILE A 33 0.37 -10.53 -11.16
CA ILE A 33 -0.72 -11.43 -11.55
C ILE A 33 -1.01 -12.37 -10.38
N VAL A 34 -2.28 -12.42 -9.99
CA VAL A 34 -2.74 -13.16 -8.81
C VAL A 34 -3.91 -14.07 -9.16
N GLU A 35 -4.00 -15.17 -8.43
CA GLU A 35 -5.20 -15.99 -8.35
C GLU A 35 -5.98 -15.64 -7.10
N ILE A 36 -7.26 -15.32 -7.27
CA ILE A 36 -8.19 -15.03 -6.18
C ILE A 36 -9.27 -16.12 -6.21
N SER A 37 -9.51 -16.76 -5.06
CA SER A 37 -10.60 -17.73 -4.95
C SER A 37 -11.94 -17.05 -5.26
N ARG A 38 -12.92 -17.78 -5.78
CA ARG A 38 -14.27 -17.23 -6.02
C ARG A 38 -14.96 -16.63 -4.77
N ARG A 39 -14.50 -16.97 -3.57
CA ARG A 39 -14.98 -16.36 -2.31
C ARG A 39 -14.26 -15.06 -1.96
N GLY A 40 -13.14 -14.74 -2.62
CA GLY A 40 -12.29 -13.59 -2.31
C GLY A 40 -11.42 -13.78 -1.07
N ASP A 41 -11.39 -14.98 -0.48
CA ASP A 41 -10.74 -15.24 0.82
C ASP A 41 -9.30 -15.75 0.70
N LEU A 42 -8.92 -16.31 -0.46
CA LEU A 42 -7.58 -16.82 -0.72
C LEU A 42 -6.97 -16.10 -1.92
N ILE A 43 -5.75 -15.59 -1.73
CA ILE A 43 -4.99 -14.85 -2.72
C ILE A 43 -3.65 -15.54 -2.90
N ARG A 44 -3.27 -15.83 -4.15
CA ARG A 44 -1.97 -16.40 -4.50
C ARG A 44 -1.29 -15.51 -5.52
N LEU A 45 -0.07 -15.09 -5.22
CA LEU A 45 0.79 -14.43 -6.19
C LEU A 45 1.30 -15.47 -7.19
N ILE A 46 1.01 -15.26 -8.48
CA ILE A 46 1.59 -16.07 -9.56
C ILE A 46 2.94 -15.46 -9.96
N ASP A 47 2.96 -14.16 -10.23
CA ASP A 47 4.17 -13.46 -10.65
C ASP A 47 4.09 -11.97 -10.34
N PHE A 48 5.26 -11.34 -10.23
CA PHE A 48 5.45 -9.91 -9.99
C PHE A 48 6.62 -9.38 -10.82
N ALA A 49 6.48 -8.15 -11.33
CA ALA A 49 7.55 -7.43 -11.97
C ALA A 49 7.40 -5.91 -11.78
N ILE A 50 8.54 -5.22 -11.84
CA ILE A 50 8.61 -3.76 -11.88
C ILE A 50 9.05 -3.36 -13.29
N TYR A 51 8.25 -2.55 -13.96
CA TYR A 51 8.52 -2.01 -15.29
C TYR A 51 8.97 -0.55 -15.17
N PRO A 52 10.28 -0.26 -15.24
CA PRO A 52 10.79 1.07 -14.97
C PRO A 52 10.33 2.08 -16.01
N TYR A 53 10.12 3.33 -15.58
CA TYR A 53 9.92 4.43 -16.50
C TYR A 53 11.26 4.91 -17.08
N PRO A 54 11.27 5.45 -18.32
CA PRO A 54 12.36 6.29 -18.77
C PRO A 54 12.54 7.46 -17.81
N GLU A 55 13.80 7.84 -17.56
CA GLU A 55 14.12 8.94 -16.63
C GLU A 55 13.37 10.23 -16.98
N SER A 56 13.22 10.55 -18.27
CA SER A 56 12.47 11.71 -18.75
C SER A 56 10.99 11.68 -18.35
N LEU A 57 10.37 10.49 -18.30
CA LEU A 57 8.99 10.34 -17.86
C LEU A 57 8.90 10.48 -16.34
N GLN A 58 9.80 9.83 -15.59
CA GLN A 58 9.87 9.98 -14.14
C GLN A 58 10.01 11.45 -13.74
N GLN A 59 10.91 12.20 -14.38
CA GLN A 59 11.10 13.64 -14.11
C GLN A 59 9.83 14.46 -14.36
N LYS A 60 9.10 14.18 -15.46
CA LYS A 60 7.80 14.83 -15.75
C LYS A 60 6.76 14.53 -14.66
N LEU A 61 6.68 13.28 -14.19
CA LEU A 61 5.74 12.89 -13.13
C LEU A 61 6.08 13.54 -11.79
N ILE A 62 7.36 13.59 -11.44
CA ILE A 62 7.83 14.28 -10.23
C ILE A 62 7.52 15.77 -10.29
N ALA A 63 7.79 16.42 -11.44
CA ALA A 63 7.48 17.83 -11.63
C ALA A 63 5.98 18.11 -11.49
N LEU A 64 5.14 17.27 -12.12
CA LEU A 64 3.69 17.37 -12.04
C LEU A 64 3.18 17.20 -10.59
N ALA A 65 3.69 16.21 -9.86
CA ALA A 65 3.31 15.95 -8.47
C ALA A 65 3.80 17.04 -7.50
N SER A 66 4.88 17.75 -7.85
CA SER A 66 5.44 18.86 -7.06
C SER A 66 4.68 20.18 -7.23
N GLY A 67 3.62 20.20 -8.04
CA GLY A 67 2.84 21.41 -8.31
C GLY A 67 3.55 22.39 -9.25
N ASN A 68 4.57 21.94 -10.00
CA ASN A 68 5.18 22.76 -11.02
C ASN A 68 4.14 23.08 -12.11
N PRO A 69 4.17 24.29 -12.71
CA PRO A 69 3.23 24.65 -13.76
C PRO A 69 3.30 23.64 -14.91
N GLN A 70 2.19 22.96 -15.15
CA GLN A 70 1.92 22.12 -16.31
C GLN A 70 0.58 22.56 -16.88
N SER A 71 0.44 22.54 -18.19
CA SER A 71 -0.85 22.87 -18.81
C SER A 71 -1.84 21.73 -18.59
N VAL A 72 -3.14 22.04 -18.67
CA VAL A 72 -4.19 21.01 -18.71
C VAL A 72 -3.97 20.05 -19.89
N ALA A 73 -3.40 20.55 -21.00
CA ALA A 73 -3.04 19.73 -22.15
C ALA A 73 -1.93 18.72 -21.81
N ASP A 74 -0.91 19.12 -21.04
CA ASP A 74 0.16 18.20 -20.60
C ASP A 74 -0.38 17.10 -19.70
N LEU A 75 -1.25 17.45 -18.74
CA LEU A 75 -1.90 16.48 -17.86
C LEU A 75 -2.78 15.50 -18.66
N CYS A 76 -3.56 16.03 -19.62
CA CYS A 76 -4.40 15.22 -20.51
C CYS A 76 -3.57 14.23 -21.32
N HIS A 77 -2.49 14.70 -21.96
CA HIS A 77 -1.58 13.86 -22.73
C HIS A 77 -0.92 12.80 -21.86
N LEU A 78 -0.42 13.18 -20.67
CA LEU A 78 0.27 12.27 -19.77
C LEU A 78 -0.65 11.19 -19.20
N ASN A 79 -1.94 11.50 -18.98
CA ASN A 79 -2.93 10.51 -18.58
C ASN A 79 -3.05 9.36 -19.60
N PHE A 80 -3.14 9.69 -20.89
CA PHE A 80 -3.20 8.69 -21.96
C PHE A 80 -1.87 7.97 -22.17
N TYR A 81 -0.75 8.71 -22.15
CA TYR A 81 0.57 8.10 -22.28
C TYR A 81 0.86 7.10 -21.17
N LEU A 82 0.49 7.40 -19.92
CA LEU A 82 0.56 6.42 -18.85
C LEU A 82 -0.41 5.26 -19.06
N GLY A 83 -1.60 5.49 -19.59
CA GLY A 83 -2.52 4.40 -19.98
C GLY A 83 -1.84 3.37 -20.89
N GLU A 84 -1.07 3.82 -21.89
CA GLU A 84 -0.28 2.93 -22.77
C GLU A 84 0.81 2.17 -21.99
N ARG A 85 1.52 2.84 -21.08
CA ARG A 85 2.57 2.19 -20.26
C ARG A 85 2.01 1.16 -19.29
N PHE A 86 0.85 1.42 -18.70
CA PHE A 86 0.15 0.47 -17.83
C PHE A 86 -0.40 -0.72 -18.62
N ALA A 87 -0.94 -0.50 -19.82
CA ALA A 87 -1.34 -1.58 -20.72
C ALA A 87 -0.16 -2.47 -21.12
N ASP A 88 0.96 -1.85 -21.50
CA ASP A 88 2.21 -2.54 -21.84
C ASP A 88 2.72 -3.38 -20.65
N ALA A 89 2.72 -2.84 -19.43
CA ALA A 89 3.06 -3.60 -18.22
C ALA A 89 2.15 -4.82 -18.00
N ALA A 90 0.84 -4.68 -18.22
CA ALA A 90 -0.11 -5.80 -18.12
C ALA A 90 0.15 -6.90 -19.17
N VAL A 91 0.43 -6.51 -20.42
CA VAL A 91 0.80 -7.43 -21.50
C VAL A 91 2.10 -8.15 -21.15
N GLN A 92 3.11 -7.41 -20.69
CA GLN A 92 4.42 -7.97 -20.38
C GLN A 92 4.39 -8.92 -19.19
N ILE A 93 3.64 -8.64 -18.12
CA ILE A 93 3.56 -9.56 -16.97
C ILE A 93 2.81 -10.83 -17.36
N ALA A 94 1.72 -10.71 -18.13
CA ALA A 94 0.99 -11.86 -18.64
C ALA A 94 1.89 -12.75 -19.53
N LYS A 95 2.64 -12.14 -20.44
CA LYS A 95 3.61 -12.85 -21.29
C LYS A 95 4.73 -13.50 -20.50
N LYS A 96 5.31 -12.79 -19.51
CA LYS A 96 6.37 -13.31 -18.63
C LYS A 96 5.90 -14.56 -17.87
N SER A 97 4.64 -14.57 -17.45
CA SER A 97 4.05 -15.69 -16.70
C SER A 97 3.43 -16.78 -17.58
N ASP A 98 3.59 -16.71 -18.91
CA ASP A 98 2.97 -17.61 -19.89
C ASP A 98 1.43 -17.72 -19.74
N ILE A 99 0.81 -16.59 -19.41
CA ILE A 99 -0.65 -16.48 -19.23
C ILE A 99 -1.23 -15.67 -20.38
N PRO A 100 -2.14 -16.23 -21.19
CA PRO A 100 -2.81 -15.46 -22.22
C PRO A 100 -3.76 -14.44 -21.58
N LEU A 101 -3.74 -13.19 -22.07
CA LEU A 101 -4.63 -12.12 -21.58
C LEU A 101 -6.12 -12.50 -21.63
N SER A 102 -6.52 -13.35 -22.58
CA SER A 102 -7.90 -13.88 -22.67
C SER A 102 -8.33 -14.74 -21.47
N SER A 103 -7.38 -15.22 -20.66
CA SER A 103 -7.65 -15.96 -19.42
C SER A 103 -7.59 -15.09 -18.17
N VAL A 104 -7.19 -13.81 -18.30
CA VAL A 104 -7.23 -12.81 -17.24
C VAL A 104 -8.66 -12.26 -17.17
N SER A 105 -9.27 -12.35 -16.00
CA SER A 105 -10.66 -11.94 -15.82
C SER A 105 -10.79 -10.42 -15.67
N LEU A 106 -9.86 -9.79 -14.94
CA LEU A 106 -9.92 -8.39 -14.57
C LEU A 106 -8.51 -7.78 -14.49
N ILE A 107 -8.42 -6.47 -14.69
CA ILE A 107 -7.28 -5.65 -14.31
C ILE A 107 -7.74 -4.67 -13.22
N GLY A 108 -7.02 -4.60 -12.10
CA GLY A 108 -7.17 -3.55 -11.11
C GLY A 108 -6.01 -2.56 -11.21
N SER A 109 -6.27 -1.33 -11.66
CA SER A 109 -5.24 -0.31 -11.87
C SER A 109 -5.39 0.88 -10.94
N HIS A 110 -4.40 1.11 -10.09
CA HIS A 110 -4.34 2.34 -9.30
C HIS A 110 -4.08 3.57 -10.18
N GLY A 111 -3.26 3.41 -11.22
CA GLY A 111 -2.62 4.51 -11.93
C GLY A 111 -1.44 5.11 -11.15
N GLN A 112 -1.12 6.37 -11.45
CA GLN A 112 -0.12 7.20 -10.81
C GLN A 112 -0.82 8.36 -10.08
N THR A 113 -0.56 8.53 -8.79
CA THR A 113 -1.07 9.72 -8.06
C THR A 113 -0.34 10.97 -8.55
N VAL A 114 -1.11 11.97 -8.97
CA VAL A 114 -0.64 13.33 -9.25
C VAL A 114 -0.82 14.21 -8.02
N HIS A 115 -2.00 14.15 -7.40
CA HIS A 115 -2.30 14.99 -6.25
C HIS A 115 -3.30 14.32 -5.31
N HIS A 116 -3.17 14.60 -4.01
CA HIS A 116 -4.00 14.00 -2.98
C HIS A 116 -4.26 15.02 -1.86
N LEU A 117 -5.52 15.41 -1.69
CA LEU A 117 -5.98 16.43 -0.75
C LEU A 117 -7.09 15.85 0.16
N PRO A 118 -6.70 15.06 1.18
CA PRO A 118 -7.65 14.44 2.11
C PRO A 118 -8.22 15.42 3.14
N THR A 119 -7.51 16.52 3.42
CA THR A 119 -8.04 17.60 4.26
C THR A 119 -9.13 18.35 3.50
N PRO A 120 -10.36 18.44 4.03
CA PRO A 120 -11.45 19.07 3.31
C PRO A 120 -11.26 20.59 3.22
N LYS A 121 -11.47 21.15 2.04
CA LYS A 121 -11.54 22.60 1.80
C LYS A 121 -13.00 23.02 1.63
N LYS A 122 -13.39 24.13 2.28
CA LYS A 122 -14.74 24.66 2.16
C LYS A 122 -14.88 25.41 0.83
N GLU A 123 -15.89 25.04 0.04
CA GLU A 123 -16.29 25.73 -1.19
C GLU A 123 -17.81 25.86 -1.19
N GLY A 124 -18.31 27.09 -1.09
CA GLY A 124 -19.71 27.36 -0.79
C GLY A 124 -20.21 26.59 0.46
N LYS A 125 -21.22 25.73 0.26
CA LYS A 125 -21.78 24.88 1.33
C LYS A 125 -21.10 23.52 1.48
N TRP A 126 -20.11 23.21 0.64
CA TRP A 126 -19.51 21.88 0.54
C TRP A 126 -18.14 21.84 1.22
N MET A 127 -17.85 20.71 1.87
CA MET A 127 -16.53 20.37 2.40
C MET A 127 -15.88 19.36 1.46
N ILE A 128 -15.01 19.85 0.58
CA ILE A 128 -14.49 19.09 -0.56
C ILE A 128 -13.15 18.47 -0.22
N ARG A 129 -13.07 17.15 -0.38
CA ARG A 129 -11.83 16.40 -0.49
C ARG A 129 -11.60 16.03 -1.95
N SER A 130 -10.35 15.92 -2.37
CA SER A 130 -10.06 15.60 -3.77
C SER A 130 -8.78 14.79 -3.92
N THR A 131 -8.74 14.00 -4.98
CA THR A 131 -7.55 13.24 -5.36
C THR A 131 -7.56 13.02 -6.86
N LEU A 132 -6.38 12.90 -7.45
CA LEU A 132 -6.19 12.69 -8.87
C LEU A 132 -5.15 11.58 -9.08
N GLN A 133 -5.61 10.49 -9.69
CA GLN A 133 -4.79 9.45 -10.27
C GLN A 133 -4.90 9.54 -11.79
N ILE A 134 -3.78 9.38 -12.50
CA ILE A 134 -3.73 9.34 -13.97
C ILE A 134 -3.16 8.00 -14.45
N GLY A 135 -3.35 7.70 -15.74
CA GLY A 135 -3.14 6.37 -16.32
C GLY A 135 -4.47 5.85 -16.83
N GLU A 136 -4.88 6.34 -18.01
CA GLU A 136 -6.23 6.23 -18.53
C GLU A 136 -6.71 4.77 -18.60
N PRO A 137 -7.70 4.35 -17.79
CA PRO A 137 -8.15 2.97 -17.76
C PRO A 137 -8.87 2.53 -19.04
N SER A 138 -9.42 3.47 -19.82
CA SER A 138 -9.96 3.18 -21.15
C SER A 138 -8.88 2.71 -22.13
N VAL A 139 -7.69 3.29 -22.05
CA VAL A 139 -6.53 2.83 -22.85
C VAL A 139 -6.13 1.43 -22.39
N ILE A 140 -6.06 1.17 -21.09
CA ILE A 140 -5.72 -0.16 -20.55
C ILE A 140 -6.72 -1.22 -21.04
N ALA A 141 -8.02 -0.96 -20.91
CA ALA A 141 -9.07 -1.88 -21.35
C ALA A 141 -9.03 -2.13 -22.87
N GLU A 142 -8.85 -1.08 -23.68
CA GLU A 142 -8.79 -1.19 -25.14
C GLU A 142 -7.57 -2.00 -25.61
N ARG A 143 -6.39 -1.74 -25.04
CA ARG A 143 -5.13 -2.37 -25.44
C ARG A 143 -5.03 -3.82 -24.98
N THR A 144 -5.59 -4.16 -23.82
CA THR A 144 -5.52 -5.52 -23.26
C THR A 144 -6.72 -6.38 -23.62
N GLY A 145 -7.85 -5.75 -23.97
CA GLY A 145 -9.14 -6.42 -24.13
C GLY A 145 -9.77 -6.88 -22.81
N VAL A 146 -9.14 -6.60 -21.66
CA VAL A 146 -9.58 -7.06 -20.34
C VAL A 146 -10.34 -5.95 -19.62
N THR A 147 -11.46 -6.30 -18.98
CA THR A 147 -12.21 -5.36 -18.13
C THR A 147 -11.31 -4.77 -17.06
N THR A 148 -11.24 -3.45 -17.00
CA THR A 148 -10.34 -2.73 -16.12
C THR A 148 -11.13 -1.97 -15.06
N ILE A 149 -10.82 -2.21 -13.79
CA ILE A 149 -11.29 -1.44 -12.66
C ILE A 149 -10.17 -0.49 -12.25
N ALA A 150 -10.47 0.80 -12.14
CA ALA A 150 -9.49 1.80 -11.75
C ALA A 150 -10.08 2.89 -10.86
N ASP A 151 -9.27 3.88 -10.48
CA ASP A 151 -9.72 5.07 -9.74
C ASP A 151 -10.40 4.74 -8.39
N PHE A 152 -9.67 3.99 -7.56
CA PHE A 152 -10.21 3.41 -6.33
C PHE A 152 -10.44 4.42 -5.20
N ARG A 153 -9.68 5.52 -5.16
CA ARG A 153 -9.66 6.46 -4.02
C ARG A 153 -10.87 7.40 -3.97
N PRO A 154 -11.35 7.98 -5.10
CA PRO A 154 -12.38 9.02 -5.04
C PRO A 154 -13.68 8.58 -4.35
N ARG A 155 -14.09 7.32 -4.48
CA ARG A 155 -15.36 6.87 -3.89
C ARG A 155 -15.33 6.80 -2.37
N ASP A 156 -14.19 6.46 -1.78
CA ASP A 156 -13.97 6.54 -0.32
C ASP A 156 -13.96 8.01 0.15
N MET A 157 -13.30 8.91 -0.59
CA MET A 157 -13.28 10.33 -0.25
C MET A 157 -14.65 11.01 -0.39
N ALA A 158 -15.44 10.59 -1.38
CA ALA A 158 -16.84 11.02 -1.54
C ALA A 158 -17.72 10.54 -0.37
N ALA A 159 -17.33 9.44 0.29
CA ALA A 159 -17.92 8.95 1.53
C ALA A 159 -17.23 9.53 2.78
N PHE A 160 -16.59 10.70 2.66
CA PHE A 160 -15.90 11.46 3.71
C PHE A 160 -14.59 10.86 4.24
N GLY A 161 -14.11 9.77 3.66
CA GLY A 161 -12.81 9.20 4.00
C GLY A 161 -11.62 9.97 3.44
N GLU A 162 -10.43 9.52 3.79
CA GLU A 162 -9.16 10.06 3.29
C GLU A 162 -8.74 9.43 1.95
N GLY A 163 -9.36 8.35 1.47
CA GLY A 163 -8.98 7.65 0.24
C GLY A 163 -7.69 6.81 0.37
N ALA A 164 -7.15 6.69 1.58
CA ALA A 164 -5.95 5.96 1.93
C ALA A 164 -5.90 5.66 3.45
N PRO A 165 -5.08 4.69 3.89
CA PRO A 165 -4.50 3.61 3.08
C PRO A 165 -5.55 2.55 2.70
N LEU A 166 -5.38 1.91 1.54
CA LEU A 166 -6.28 0.83 1.05
C LEU A 166 -5.69 -0.58 1.22
N THR A 167 -4.37 -0.68 1.38
CA THR A 167 -3.62 -1.91 1.65
C THR A 167 -4.07 -2.71 2.89
N PRO A 168 -4.65 -2.10 3.95
CA PRO A 168 -5.08 -2.87 5.13
C PRO A 168 -6.07 -4.01 4.85
N LEU A 169 -6.89 -3.91 3.79
CA LEU A 169 -7.73 -5.03 3.37
C LEU A 169 -6.88 -6.22 2.91
N LEU A 170 -5.87 -5.99 2.06
CA LEU A 170 -4.97 -7.06 1.65
C LEU A 170 -4.22 -7.65 2.86
N HIS A 171 -3.74 -6.80 3.78
CA HIS A 171 -3.08 -7.29 4.99
C HIS A 171 -3.98 -8.24 5.78
N TYR A 172 -5.28 -7.95 5.87
CA TYR A 172 -6.24 -8.85 6.50
C TYR A 172 -6.33 -10.21 5.78
N HIS A 173 -6.41 -10.24 4.45
CA HIS A 173 -6.47 -11.49 3.69
C HIS A 173 -5.18 -12.31 3.76
N LEU A 174 -4.00 -11.66 3.70
CA LEU A 174 -2.72 -12.36 3.69
C LEU A 174 -2.24 -12.75 5.10
N PHE A 175 -2.48 -11.88 6.08
CA PHE A 175 -1.87 -11.99 7.40
C PHE A 175 -2.88 -12.16 8.53
N GLY A 176 -4.19 -12.14 8.27
CA GLY A 176 -5.20 -12.51 9.26
C GLY A 176 -4.97 -13.93 9.79
N HIS A 177 -5.17 -14.14 11.09
CA HIS A 177 -4.94 -15.45 11.70
C HIS A 177 -5.90 -15.71 12.86
N ARG A 178 -6.46 -16.93 12.94
CA ARG A 178 -7.49 -17.29 13.94
C ARG A 178 -7.01 -17.19 15.41
N LYS A 179 -5.71 -17.33 15.65
CA LYS A 179 -5.12 -17.40 17.00
C LYS A 179 -3.97 -16.42 17.25
N LYS A 180 -3.58 -15.61 16.26
CA LYS A 180 -2.41 -14.74 16.35
C LYS A 180 -2.82 -13.33 15.99
N SER A 181 -2.60 -12.39 16.90
CA SER A 181 -2.75 -10.97 16.62
C SER A 181 -1.44 -10.46 16.02
N ARG A 182 -1.50 -9.71 14.91
CA ARG A 182 -0.32 -9.23 14.18
C ARG A 182 -0.34 -7.72 14.01
N ALA A 183 0.85 -7.12 14.07
CA ALA A 183 1.05 -5.74 13.62
C ALA A 183 1.83 -5.80 12.31
N ILE A 184 1.16 -5.45 11.21
CA ILE A 184 1.77 -5.40 9.88
C ILE A 184 2.31 -3.99 9.69
N VAL A 185 3.63 -3.82 9.72
CA VAL A 185 4.30 -2.52 9.67
C VAL A 185 4.90 -2.33 8.29
N ASN A 186 4.52 -1.28 7.58
CA ASN A 186 5.22 -0.86 6.36
C ASN A 186 6.18 0.28 6.68
N ILE A 187 7.46 0.13 6.30
CA ILE A 187 8.48 1.17 6.43
C ILE A 187 8.84 1.70 5.04
N GLY A 188 7.99 2.59 4.53
CA GLY A 188 8.21 3.38 3.31
C GLY A 188 8.89 4.71 3.63
N GLY A 189 8.49 5.80 2.96
CA GLY A 189 8.92 7.15 3.35
C GLY A 189 8.40 7.55 4.75
N ILE A 190 7.14 7.21 5.01
CA ILE A 190 6.47 7.21 6.31
C ILE A 190 6.26 5.77 6.76
N SER A 191 6.28 5.55 8.07
CA SER A 191 5.96 4.26 8.67
C SER A 191 4.47 4.19 9.02
N ASN A 192 3.82 3.07 8.71
CA ASN A 192 2.43 2.84 9.07
C ASN A 192 2.21 1.41 9.55
N VAL A 193 1.14 1.19 10.31
CA VAL A 193 0.78 -0.11 10.85
C VAL A 193 -0.64 -0.48 10.45
N THR A 194 -0.86 -1.76 10.16
CA THR A 194 -2.17 -2.40 10.19
C THR A 194 -2.17 -3.43 11.32
N TYR A 195 -3.01 -3.20 12.34
CA TYR A 195 -3.23 -4.17 13.40
C TYR A 195 -4.36 -5.13 13.00
N LEU A 196 -4.05 -6.43 13.09
CA LEU A 196 -4.95 -7.53 12.81
C LEU A 196 -5.14 -8.33 14.08
N LYS A 197 -6.38 -8.35 14.59
CA LYS A 197 -6.76 -9.12 15.78
C LYS A 197 -6.84 -10.62 15.46
N ALA A 198 -6.44 -11.45 16.40
CA ALA A 198 -6.61 -12.89 16.33
C ALA A 198 -8.10 -13.25 16.16
N GLY A 199 -8.43 -13.91 15.05
CA GLY A 199 -9.82 -14.26 14.72
C GLY A 199 -10.75 -13.05 14.58
N GLY A 200 -10.21 -11.84 14.42
CA GLY A 200 -10.99 -10.64 14.19
C GLY A 200 -11.52 -10.58 12.76
N ASP A 201 -12.53 -9.74 12.59
CA ASP A 201 -13.13 -9.47 11.29
C ASP A 201 -12.58 -8.16 10.69
N ARG A 202 -13.00 -7.83 9.47
CA ARG A 202 -12.57 -6.61 8.78
C ARG A 202 -12.80 -5.33 9.61
N GLU A 203 -13.86 -5.31 10.43
CA GLU A 203 -14.19 -4.17 11.28
C GLU A 203 -13.25 -4.00 12.49
N ASP A 204 -12.51 -5.05 12.86
CA ASP A 204 -11.49 -5.00 13.90
C ASP A 204 -10.16 -4.44 13.40
N ILE A 205 -10.01 -4.25 12.09
CA ILE A 205 -8.80 -3.68 11.51
C ILE A 205 -8.61 -2.25 12.03
N ARG A 206 -7.40 -1.96 12.48
CA ARG A 206 -6.95 -0.62 12.85
C ARG A 206 -5.70 -0.30 12.06
N ALA A 207 -5.61 0.90 11.49
CA ALA A 207 -4.42 1.34 10.82
C ALA A 207 -4.17 2.84 11.04
N PHE A 208 -2.90 3.23 11.07
CA PHE A 208 -2.48 4.62 11.24
C PHE A 208 -0.98 4.77 10.93
N ASP A 209 -0.56 6.00 10.67
CA ASP A 209 0.85 6.34 10.50
C ASP A 209 1.52 6.51 11.87
N MET A 210 2.75 5.99 12.01
CA MET A 210 3.51 6.02 13.26
C MET A 210 4.59 7.11 13.29
N GLY A 211 4.87 7.74 12.15
CA GLY A 211 5.89 8.77 12.00
C GLY A 211 6.88 8.43 10.86
N PRO A 212 8.12 8.91 10.92
CA PRO A 212 9.05 8.83 9.80
C PRO A 212 9.42 7.37 9.49
N GLY A 213 9.52 7.04 8.21
CA GLY A 213 10.20 5.84 7.71
C GLY A 213 11.57 6.20 7.14
N ASN A 214 11.88 5.73 5.93
CA ASN A 214 13.14 5.96 5.25
C ASN A 214 13.33 7.39 4.75
N MET A 215 12.26 8.17 4.51
CA MET A 215 12.40 9.51 3.91
C MET A 215 13.31 10.44 4.72
N LEU A 216 13.22 10.37 6.06
CA LEU A 216 14.07 11.14 6.96
C LEU A 216 15.53 10.67 6.86
N ILE A 217 15.74 9.36 6.86
CA ILE A 217 17.06 8.72 6.79
C ILE A 217 17.72 9.03 5.45
N ASP A 218 17.01 8.79 4.34
CA ASP A 218 17.47 9.00 2.97
C ASP A 218 17.79 10.48 2.71
N GLY A 219 16.95 11.40 3.19
CA GLY A 219 17.20 12.83 3.08
C GLY A 219 18.48 13.27 3.80
N LEU A 220 18.71 12.73 5.00
CA LEU A 220 19.92 13.02 5.76
C LEU A 220 21.17 12.39 5.13
N VAL A 221 21.07 11.14 4.65
CA VAL A 221 22.16 10.45 3.92
C VAL A 221 22.54 11.22 2.66
N HIS A 222 21.54 11.72 1.92
CA HIS A 222 21.76 12.52 0.73
C HIS A 222 22.56 13.77 1.02
N ILE A 223 22.14 14.56 2.01
CA ILE A 223 22.81 15.82 2.34
C ILE A 223 24.21 15.59 2.93
N LEU A 224 24.37 14.60 3.81
CA LEU A 224 25.62 14.40 4.53
C LEU A 224 26.67 13.57 3.77
N THR A 225 26.27 12.80 2.76
CA THR A 225 27.17 11.83 2.09
C THR A 225 27.06 11.78 0.58
N ASN A 226 26.14 12.56 -0.02
CA ASN A 226 25.83 12.54 -1.46
C ASN A 226 25.34 11.19 -2.01
N LYS A 227 24.94 10.25 -1.12
CA LYS A 227 24.33 8.96 -1.48
C LYS A 227 22.81 9.04 -1.38
N ARG A 228 22.07 8.21 -2.13
CA ARG A 228 20.59 8.25 -2.09
C ARG A 228 19.99 7.63 -0.83
N ILE A 229 20.58 6.53 -0.34
CA ILE A 229 20.04 5.72 0.77
C ILE A 229 21.18 5.17 1.63
N ASP A 230 20.90 4.86 2.90
CA ASP A 230 21.82 4.06 3.74
C ASP A 230 21.66 2.56 3.44
N LEU A 231 22.34 2.10 2.40
CA LEU A 231 22.25 0.72 1.95
C LEU A 231 22.68 -0.25 3.06
N HIS A 232 21.76 -1.13 3.47
CA HIS A 232 21.92 -2.08 4.57
C HIS A 232 22.15 -1.47 5.96
N GLY A 233 21.89 -0.18 6.15
CA GLY A 233 22.14 0.50 7.42
C GLY A 233 23.63 0.61 7.77
N LYS A 234 24.51 0.58 6.75
CA LYS A 234 25.97 0.53 6.94
C LYS A 234 26.51 1.83 7.55
N ILE A 235 25.92 2.97 7.20
CA ILE A 235 26.33 4.27 7.72
C ILE A 235 25.84 4.41 9.17
N ALA A 236 24.55 4.15 9.40
CA ALA A 236 23.96 4.15 10.75
C ALA A 236 24.71 3.24 11.71
N ARG A 237 25.13 2.05 11.26
CA ARG A 237 25.87 1.08 12.10
C ARG A 237 27.25 1.57 12.57
N ARG A 238 27.87 2.50 11.84
CA ARG A 238 29.15 3.09 12.25
C ARG A 238 28.98 4.24 13.26
N GLY A 239 27.77 4.75 13.40
CA GLY A 239 27.46 5.86 14.29
C GLY A 239 27.05 5.40 15.67
N LYS A 240 27.11 6.34 16.61
CA LYS A 240 26.54 6.23 17.95
C LYS A 240 25.28 7.07 18.03
N VAL A 241 24.20 6.47 18.51
CA VAL A 241 22.93 7.18 18.73
C VAL A 241 23.13 8.28 19.79
N ILE A 242 22.78 9.51 19.43
CA ILE A 242 22.83 10.69 20.29
C ILE A 242 21.54 10.72 21.13
N LEU A 243 21.61 10.17 22.34
CA LEU A 243 20.42 9.98 23.19
C LEU A 243 19.67 11.28 23.53
N PRO A 244 20.32 12.42 23.81
CA PRO A 244 19.60 13.68 24.03
C PRO A 244 18.76 14.11 22.82
N LEU A 245 19.35 14.02 21.62
CA LEU A 245 18.68 14.37 20.36
C LEU A 245 17.54 13.39 20.04
N LEU A 246 17.75 12.09 20.25
CA LEU A 246 16.67 11.10 20.12
C LEU A 246 15.50 11.40 21.06
N SER A 247 15.80 11.77 22.31
CA SER A 247 14.79 12.12 23.32
C SER A 247 14.00 13.37 22.95
N GLU A 248 14.65 14.36 22.33
CA GLU A 248 14.00 15.54 21.76
C GLU A 248 13.06 15.15 20.61
N LEU A 249 13.53 14.38 19.63
CA LEU A 249 12.72 13.95 18.48
C LEU A 249 11.48 13.16 18.89
N MET A 250 11.60 12.31 19.93
CA MET A 250 10.48 11.54 20.49
C MET A 250 9.41 12.39 21.20
N GLN A 251 9.67 13.68 21.46
CA GLN A 251 8.68 14.62 21.98
C GLN A 251 7.80 15.23 20.87
N HIS A 252 8.09 14.96 19.60
CA HIS A 252 7.33 15.51 18.49
C HIS A 252 5.81 15.22 18.63
N PRO A 253 4.92 16.23 18.56
CA PRO A 253 3.50 16.08 18.89
C PRO A 253 2.78 14.97 18.12
N PHE A 254 3.12 14.77 16.85
CA PHE A 254 2.52 13.72 16.01
C PHE A 254 2.75 12.31 16.58
N ILE A 255 3.93 12.03 17.15
CA ILE A 255 4.26 10.71 17.69
C ILE A 255 3.27 10.32 18.80
N ARG A 256 2.87 11.32 19.62
CA ARG A 256 1.96 11.15 20.76
C ARG A 256 0.47 11.35 20.43
N LYS A 257 0.13 11.85 19.24
CA LYS A 257 -1.26 11.99 18.78
C LYS A 257 -1.96 10.63 18.78
N LYS A 258 -3.21 10.58 19.26
CA LYS A 258 -4.04 9.36 19.21
C LYS A 258 -4.52 9.08 17.77
N PRO A 259 -4.60 7.80 17.33
CA PRO A 259 -5.27 7.45 16.08
C PRO A 259 -6.76 7.85 16.05
N PRO A 260 -7.38 8.06 14.87
CA PRO A 260 -6.77 8.00 13.55
C PRO A 260 -5.79 9.15 13.31
N LYS A 261 -4.67 8.84 12.63
CA LYS A 261 -3.66 9.83 12.26
C LYS A 261 -2.91 9.40 11.00
N SER A 262 -2.68 10.38 10.14
CA SER A 262 -1.89 10.29 8.91
C SER A 262 -0.89 11.45 8.84
N THR A 263 0.21 11.27 8.12
CA THR A 263 1.27 12.27 7.95
C THR A 263 2.11 12.01 6.69
N GLY A 264 2.93 12.99 6.32
CA GLY A 264 3.84 12.93 5.20
C GLY A 264 5.10 13.76 5.40
N ARG A 265 5.64 14.19 4.25
CA ARG A 265 6.86 15.00 4.13
C ARG A 265 6.73 16.37 4.79
N GLU A 266 5.52 16.89 4.89
CA GLU A 266 5.22 18.17 5.52
C GLU A 266 5.53 18.20 7.02
N VAL A 267 5.48 17.05 7.70
CA VAL A 267 5.81 16.94 9.13
C VAL A 267 7.22 16.41 9.36
N PHE A 268 7.58 15.30 8.70
CA PHE A 268 8.83 14.57 8.96
C PHE A 268 9.92 14.75 7.89
N GLY A 269 9.74 15.73 7.00
CA GLY A 269 10.69 16.03 5.92
C GLY A 269 11.71 17.10 6.32
N LYS A 270 11.68 18.22 5.58
CA LYS A 270 12.73 19.25 5.58
C LYS A 270 13.08 19.79 6.96
N ALA A 271 12.08 20.16 7.78
CA ALA A 271 12.32 20.78 9.09
C ALA A 271 13.13 19.89 10.06
N ILE A 272 12.83 18.59 10.11
CA ILE A 272 13.56 17.66 10.98
C ILE A 272 14.96 17.39 10.42
N ILE A 273 15.09 17.29 9.09
CA ILE A 273 16.40 17.14 8.44
C ILE A 273 17.30 18.34 8.76
N GLU A 274 16.80 19.57 8.62
CA GLU A 274 17.54 20.79 8.95
C GLU A 274 17.94 20.81 10.43
N ARG A 275 17.01 20.49 11.34
CA ARG A 275 17.29 20.36 12.78
C ARG A 275 18.42 19.38 13.06
N LEU A 276 18.43 18.22 12.41
CA LEU A 276 19.48 17.21 12.54
C LEU A 276 20.81 17.68 11.95
N ILE A 277 20.81 18.40 10.83
CA ILE A 277 22.03 18.92 10.20
C ILE A 277 22.71 19.97 11.07
N HIS A 278 21.96 20.78 11.83
CA HIS A 278 22.57 21.73 12.76
C HIS A 278 23.49 21.07 13.80
N GLU A 279 23.21 19.82 14.18
CA GLU A 279 24.03 19.04 15.11
C GLU A 279 25.36 18.56 14.50
N LYS A 280 25.56 18.77 13.19
CA LYS A 280 26.78 18.36 12.48
C LYS A 280 28.02 19.10 12.95
N ILE A 281 27.86 20.24 13.62
CA ILE A 281 28.96 21.00 14.25
C ILE A 281 29.62 20.18 15.36
N SER A 282 28.83 19.39 16.10
CA SER A 282 29.29 18.66 17.29
C SER A 282 29.37 17.15 17.08
N HIS A 283 28.81 16.63 15.98
CA HIS A 283 28.63 15.19 15.77
C HIS A 283 29.02 14.70 14.36
N SER A 284 29.38 13.42 14.27
CA SER A 284 29.72 12.80 12.99
C SER A 284 28.46 12.59 12.13
N SER A 285 28.64 12.39 10.82
CA SER A 285 27.49 12.18 9.93
C SER A 285 26.83 10.83 10.23
N GLU A 286 27.66 9.84 10.56
CA GLU A 286 27.28 8.53 11.06
C GLU A 286 26.39 8.63 12.30
N ASP A 287 26.75 9.45 13.30
CA ASP A 287 25.95 9.61 14.53
C ASP A 287 24.56 10.18 14.26
N LEU A 288 24.47 11.17 13.36
CA LEU A 288 23.19 11.77 12.98
C LEU A 288 22.31 10.77 12.23
N ILE A 289 22.88 9.99 11.30
CA ILE A 289 22.17 8.96 10.55
C ILE A 289 21.75 7.80 11.46
N ALA A 290 22.60 7.40 12.41
CA ALA A 290 22.26 6.43 13.46
C ALA A 290 21.10 6.92 14.33
N THR A 291 21.12 8.19 14.71
CA THR A 291 20.08 8.82 15.54
C THR A 291 18.75 8.94 14.81
N ALA A 292 18.76 9.36 13.53
CA ALA A 292 17.56 9.39 12.70
C ALA A 292 16.95 7.99 12.50
N THR A 293 17.81 6.99 12.27
CA THR A 293 17.36 5.60 12.11
C THR A 293 16.79 5.03 13.43
N ALA A 294 17.44 5.33 14.55
CA ALA A 294 16.94 4.96 15.88
C ALA A 294 15.62 5.67 16.22
N PHE A 295 15.44 6.91 15.77
CA PHE A 295 14.18 7.65 15.93
C PHE A 295 13.03 6.97 15.20
N THR A 296 13.22 6.52 13.96
CA THR A 296 12.21 5.71 13.25
C THR A 296 11.83 4.46 14.03
N ALA A 297 12.80 3.68 14.50
CA ALA A 297 12.53 2.47 15.29
C ALA A 297 11.80 2.77 16.62
N ALA A 298 12.23 3.82 17.34
CA ALA A 298 11.64 4.24 18.61
C ALA A 298 10.21 4.77 18.43
N ALA A 299 9.94 5.54 17.36
CA ALA A 299 8.62 6.02 17.02
C ALA A 299 7.65 4.87 16.76
N ILE A 300 8.06 3.88 15.95
CA ILE A 300 7.27 2.67 15.68
C ILE A 300 7.01 1.90 16.98
N GLY A 301 8.06 1.63 17.76
CA GLY A 301 7.97 0.91 19.04
C GLY A 301 7.03 1.58 20.03
N PHE A 302 7.14 2.90 20.20
CA PHE A 302 6.26 3.70 21.05
C PHE A 302 4.80 3.59 20.60
N ASN A 303 4.52 3.77 19.31
CA ASN A 303 3.16 3.74 18.79
C ASN A 303 2.49 2.37 18.95
N ILE A 304 3.22 1.27 18.70
CA ILE A 304 2.72 -0.08 18.91
C ILE A 304 2.42 -0.31 20.40
N ARG A 305 3.35 0.03 21.30
CA ARG A 305 3.12 -0.12 22.74
C ARG A 305 1.93 0.72 23.20
N LYS A 306 1.89 2.00 22.84
CA LYS A 306 0.89 2.93 23.35
C LYS A 306 -0.51 2.70 22.77
N PHE A 307 -0.61 2.53 21.46
CA PHE A 307 -1.90 2.54 20.76
C PHE A 307 -2.38 1.16 20.33
N ILE A 308 -1.52 0.13 20.37
CA ILE A 308 -1.92 -1.26 20.09
C ILE A 308 -1.87 -2.12 21.34
N LEU A 309 -0.90 -1.98 22.26
CA LEU A 309 -0.83 -2.83 23.46
C LEU A 309 -1.58 -2.24 24.65
N GLU A 310 -1.34 -0.98 24.99
CA GLU A 310 -1.95 -0.32 26.17
C GLU A 310 -3.41 0.09 25.94
N ALA A 311 -3.83 0.30 24.69
CA ALA A 311 -5.22 0.63 24.36
C ALA A 311 -6.19 -0.57 24.46
N ARG A 312 -5.66 -1.77 24.74
CA ARG A 312 -6.38 -3.05 24.78
C ARG A 312 -7.30 -3.36 25.96
N PRO A 313 -7.25 -2.73 27.15
CA PRO A 313 -8.04 -3.19 28.29
C PRO A 313 -9.57 -3.27 28.09
N LEU A 314 -10.11 -2.84 26.95
CA LEU A 314 -11.53 -2.93 26.59
C LEU A 314 -11.88 -4.09 25.64
N TRP A 315 -10.88 -4.85 25.14
CA TRP A 315 -11.06 -5.84 24.08
C TRP A 315 -10.33 -7.13 24.47
N ASN A 316 -11.04 -8.25 24.58
CA ASN A 316 -10.53 -9.56 25.00
C ASN A 316 -9.61 -10.21 23.93
N ASP A 317 -8.61 -9.46 23.43
CA ASP A 317 -7.96 -9.65 22.12
C ASP A 317 -6.67 -10.49 22.16
N GLY A 318 -6.30 -11.00 23.33
CA GLY A 318 -5.04 -11.73 23.54
C GLY A 318 -3.78 -10.87 23.30
N PRO A 319 -2.57 -11.39 23.56
CA PRO A 319 -1.32 -10.64 23.35
C PRO A 319 -1.01 -10.43 21.86
N LEU A 320 -0.30 -9.34 21.52
CA LEU A 320 0.27 -9.14 20.19
C LEU A 320 1.31 -10.22 19.99
N THR A 321 1.12 -11.06 18.99
CA THR A 321 1.92 -12.28 18.82
C THR A 321 3.19 -11.99 18.05
N GLU A 322 3.12 -11.18 17.00
CA GLU A 322 4.26 -10.86 16.14
C GLU A 322 4.08 -9.52 15.42
N VAL A 323 5.19 -8.91 15.05
CA VAL A 323 5.26 -7.76 14.17
C VAL A 323 5.88 -8.21 12.85
N VAL A 324 5.17 -7.96 11.75
CA VAL A 324 5.58 -8.37 10.41
C VAL A 324 5.87 -7.10 9.61
N VAL A 325 7.08 -6.96 9.09
CA VAL A 325 7.60 -5.70 8.53
C VAL A 325 7.79 -5.79 7.02
N GLY A 326 7.25 -4.83 6.29
CA GLY A 326 7.38 -4.68 4.85
C GLY A 326 7.94 -3.31 4.45
N GLY A 327 8.07 -3.09 3.15
CA GLY A 327 8.58 -1.84 2.59
C GLY A 327 10.11 -1.76 2.55
N GLY A 328 10.62 -0.67 1.97
CA GLY A 328 12.05 -0.51 1.71
C GLY A 328 12.94 -0.56 2.96
N GLY A 329 12.38 -0.25 4.14
CA GLY A 329 13.11 -0.21 5.42
C GLY A 329 13.57 -1.58 5.91
N VAL A 330 12.95 -2.67 5.43
CA VAL A 330 13.39 -4.05 5.72
C VAL A 330 14.84 -4.29 5.30
N ARG A 331 15.30 -3.59 4.27
CA ARG A 331 16.68 -3.71 3.76
C ARG A 331 17.71 -3.04 4.66
N ASN A 332 17.31 -2.26 5.67
CA ASN A 332 18.21 -1.60 6.63
C ASN A 332 18.34 -2.46 7.90
N ASN A 333 19.44 -3.21 8.01
CA ASN A 333 19.66 -4.15 9.10
C ASN A 333 19.76 -3.44 10.47
N PHE A 334 20.37 -2.26 10.52
CA PHE A 334 20.46 -1.46 11.75
C PHE A 334 19.06 -1.01 12.22
N LEU A 335 18.18 -0.63 11.28
CA LEU A 335 16.80 -0.27 11.59
C LEU A 335 16.02 -1.48 12.12
N MET A 336 16.13 -2.63 11.47
CA MET A 336 15.43 -3.86 11.87
C MET A 336 15.88 -4.36 13.25
N GLU A 337 17.18 -4.32 13.55
CA GLU A 337 17.73 -4.64 14.88
C GLU A 337 17.25 -3.65 15.94
N SER A 338 17.29 -2.35 15.63
CA SER A 338 16.79 -1.30 16.53
C SER A 338 15.30 -1.47 16.83
N LEU A 339 14.51 -1.83 15.81
CA LEU A 339 13.08 -2.09 15.94
C LEU A 339 12.80 -3.32 16.81
N ALA A 340 13.51 -4.43 16.56
CA ALA A 340 13.41 -5.64 17.38
C ALA A 340 13.73 -5.37 18.86
N LYS A 341 14.77 -4.57 19.14
CA LYS A 341 15.10 -4.14 20.50
C LYS A 341 13.97 -3.32 21.14
N ASN A 342 13.37 -2.40 20.40
CA ASN A 342 12.27 -1.56 20.89
C ASN A 342 10.98 -2.35 21.14
N LEU A 343 10.77 -3.49 20.47
CA LEU A 343 9.54 -4.30 20.55
C LEU A 343 9.68 -5.58 21.37
N SER A 344 10.88 -5.92 21.82
CA SER A 344 11.12 -7.08 22.69
C SER A 344 10.13 -7.12 23.88
N PRO A 345 9.55 -8.30 24.20
CA PRO A 345 9.86 -9.63 23.65
C PRO A 345 9.06 -10.03 22.39
N ILE A 346 8.33 -9.11 21.76
CA ILE A 346 7.51 -9.43 20.58
C ILE A 346 8.44 -9.69 19.38
N PRO A 347 8.32 -10.84 18.69
CA PRO A 347 9.15 -11.13 17.52
C PRO A 347 8.85 -10.16 16.38
N VAL A 348 9.91 -9.72 15.70
CA VAL A 348 9.85 -8.85 14.52
C VAL A 348 10.43 -9.63 13.34
N SER A 349 9.65 -9.84 12.30
CA SER A 349 10.06 -10.57 11.10
C SER A 349 9.67 -9.82 9.83
N PRO A 350 10.41 -9.98 8.72
CA PRO A 350 10.00 -9.38 7.45
C PRO A 350 8.86 -10.16 6.77
N PHE A 351 8.12 -9.52 5.86
CA PHE A 351 7.00 -10.12 5.10
C PHE A 351 7.39 -11.43 4.42
N GLU A 352 8.63 -11.51 3.94
CA GLU A 352 9.20 -12.63 3.22
C GLU A 352 9.22 -13.90 4.09
N THR A 353 9.27 -13.78 5.43
CA THR A 353 9.15 -14.94 6.34
C THR A 353 7.77 -15.59 6.32
N LEU A 354 6.75 -14.86 5.86
CA LEU A 354 5.40 -15.37 5.65
C LEU A 354 5.12 -15.75 4.19
N GLY A 355 6.15 -15.75 3.33
CA GLY A 355 6.03 -16.17 1.93
C GLY A 355 5.55 -15.09 0.96
N PHE A 356 5.57 -13.81 1.38
CA PHE A 356 5.14 -12.70 0.52
C PHE A 356 6.30 -11.75 0.23
N ASP A 357 6.49 -11.43 -1.05
CA ASP A 357 7.40 -10.37 -1.48
C ASP A 357 6.78 -9.02 -1.14
N SER A 358 7.43 -8.25 -0.26
CA SER A 358 6.95 -6.94 0.16
C SER A 358 6.75 -5.96 -1.01
N ARG A 359 7.46 -6.13 -2.13
CA ARG A 359 7.34 -5.30 -3.33
C ARG A 359 6.05 -5.57 -4.09
N ALA A 360 5.49 -6.78 -3.99
CA ALA A 360 4.28 -7.16 -4.71
C ALA A 360 3.00 -6.68 -4.01
N ILE A 361 3.06 -6.31 -2.73
CA ILE A 361 1.90 -6.05 -1.87
C ILE A 361 0.98 -4.97 -2.43
N GLU A 362 1.54 -3.87 -2.95
CA GLU A 362 0.70 -2.80 -3.49
C GLU A 362 -0.01 -3.25 -4.77
N ALA A 363 0.70 -3.87 -5.71
CA ALA A 363 0.10 -4.40 -6.93
C ALA A 363 -0.98 -5.46 -6.63
N ILE A 364 -0.71 -6.41 -5.72
CA ILE A 364 -1.70 -7.40 -5.26
C ILE A 364 -2.93 -6.69 -4.66
N THR A 365 -2.74 -5.59 -3.93
CA THR A 365 -3.86 -4.83 -3.34
C THR A 365 -4.80 -4.36 -4.44
N PHE A 366 -4.29 -3.78 -5.51
CA PHE A 366 -5.16 -3.27 -6.59
C PHE A 366 -5.83 -4.38 -7.39
N ALA A 367 -5.20 -5.54 -7.55
CA ALA A 367 -5.88 -6.73 -8.07
C ALA A 367 -7.07 -7.12 -7.17
N LEU A 368 -6.86 -7.18 -5.85
CA LEU A 368 -7.91 -7.50 -4.88
C LEU A 368 -9.04 -6.45 -4.90
N LEU A 369 -8.71 -5.16 -4.94
CA LEU A 369 -9.73 -4.11 -5.01
C LEU A 369 -10.57 -4.22 -6.29
N GLY A 370 -9.93 -4.50 -7.44
CA GLY A 370 -10.63 -4.74 -8.71
C GLY A 370 -11.59 -5.93 -8.62
N TYR A 371 -11.16 -7.02 -7.99
CA TYR A 371 -12.01 -8.18 -7.71
C TYR A 371 -13.21 -7.81 -6.83
N HIS A 372 -12.99 -7.11 -5.72
CA HIS A 372 -14.06 -6.69 -4.81
C HIS A 372 -15.10 -5.82 -5.51
N THR A 373 -14.68 -4.84 -6.31
CA THR A 373 -15.58 -3.99 -7.09
C THR A 373 -16.43 -4.81 -8.06
N TRP A 374 -15.81 -5.71 -8.82
CA TRP A 374 -16.50 -6.56 -9.80
C TRP A 374 -17.53 -7.48 -9.14
N HIS A 375 -17.22 -7.97 -7.93
CA HIS A 375 -18.09 -8.87 -7.17
C HIS A 375 -19.07 -8.14 -6.24
N ASN A 376 -19.24 -6.82 -6.38
CA ASN A 376 -20.14 -6.00 -5.56
C ASN A 376 -19.85 -6.12 -4.04
N GLN A 377 -18.56 -6.16 -3.69
CA GLN A 377 -18.07 -6.24 -2.32
C GLN A 377 -17.37 -4.93 -1.93
N PRO A 378 -17.76 -4.26 -0.84
CA PRO A 378 -17.04 -3.09 -0.35
C PRO A 378 -15.60 -3.44 -0.01
N ALA A 379 -14.69 -2.48 -0.20
CA ALA A 379 -13.25 -2.72 0.02
C ALA A 379 -12.57 -1.64 0.88
N ASN A 380 -13.22 -0.51 1.15
CA ASN A 380 -12.74 0.41 2.16
C ASN A 380 -13.00 -0.11 3.57
N ILE A 381 -12.27 0.45 4.53
CA ILE A 381 -12.43 0.16 5.95
C ILE A 381 -12.68 1.50 6.66
N PRO A 382 -13.93 1.79 7.10
CA PRO A 382 -14.29 3.05 7.74
C PRO A 382 -13.41 3.43 8.94
N SER A 383 -13.06 2.44 9.77
CA SER A 383 -12.17 2.63 10.93
C SER A 383 -10.74 3.02 10.55
N VAL A 384 -10.36 2.88 9.28
CA VAL A 384 -9.04 3.20 8.74
C VAL A 384 -9.08 4.52 7.98
N THR A 385 -9.98 4.63 7.00
CA THR A 385 -10.00 5.80 6.10
C THR A 385 -10.79 6.98 6.67
N GLY A 386 -11.62 6.77 7.69
CA GLY A 386 -12.53 7.78 8.21
C GLY A 386 -13.81 7.98 7.39
N ALA A 387 -14.06 7.14 6.39
CA ALA A 387 -15.31 7.16 5.65
C ALA A 387 -16.53 6.91 6.57
N SER A 388 -17.68 7.50 6.25
CA SER A 388 -18.91 7.35 7.03
C SER A 388 -19.54 5.96 6.92
N GLY A 389 -19.08 5.12 5.99
CA GLY A 389 -19.60 3.78 5.81
C GLY A 389 -18.81 2.98 4.76
N LEU A 390 -19.19 1.72 4.61
CA LEU A 390 -18.66 0.83 3.59
C LEU A 390 -19.14 1.27 2.20
N VAL A 391 -18.21 1.32 1.23
CA VAL A 391 -18.49 1.65 -0.16
C VAL A 391 -17.73 0.72 -1.11
N LEU A 392 -18.31 0.47 -2.28
CA LEU A 392 -17.59 -0.07 -3.42
C LEU A 392 -16.55 0.95 -3.87
N LEU A 393 -15.35 0.49 -4.18
CA LEU A 393 -14.30 1.35 -4.72
C LEU A 393 -14.22 1.21 -6.23
N GLY A 394 -13.57 2.16 -6.88
CA GLY A 394 -13.24 2.08 -8.30
C GLY A 394 -14.37 2.35 -9.28
N LYS A 395 -13.99 2.42 -10.55
CA LYS A 395 -14.83 2.60 -11.73
C LYS A 395 -14.56 1.44 -12.68
N ILE A 396 -15.63 0.87 -13.26
CA ILE A 396 -15.54 -0.27 -14.17
C ILE A 396 -15.49 0.24 -15.60
N ILE A 397 -14.43 -0.12 -16.32
CA ILE A 397 -14.29 0.09 -17.75
C ILE A 397 -14.44 -1.27 -18.44
N PRO A 398 -15.51 -1.47 -19.24
CA PRO A 398 -15.71 -2.71 -19.97
C PRO A 398 -14.52 -3.03 -20.87
N GLY A 399 -14.09 -4.30 -20.86
CA GLY A 399 -13.07 -4.82 -21.79
C GLY A 399 -13.64 -5.02 -23.20
N ARG A 400 -13.02 -5.92 -23.98
CA ARG A 400 -13.38 -6.14 -25.38
C ARG A 400 -14.88 -6.44 -25.52
N TYR A 401 -15.58 -5.59 -26.25
CA TYR A 401 -16.97 -5.83 -26.62
C TYR A 401 -17.04 -7.09 -27.48
N THR A 402 -17.76 -8.09 -27.00
CA THR A 402 -18.10 -9.27 -27.79
C THR A 402 -19.56 -9.12 -28.19
N PRO A 403 -19.87 -8.80 -29.46
CA PRO A 403 -21.26 -8.66 -29.91
C PRO A 403 -22.03 -9.93 -29.60
N ALA A 404 -23.19 -9.82 -28.98
CA ALA A 404 -24.05 -10.96 -28.70
C ALA A 404 -24.67 -11.51 -30.00
N ARG A 405 -23.92 -12.32 -30.75
CA ARG A 405 -24.44 -13.17 -31.85
C ARG A 405 -23.62 -14.46 -32.02
N ALA A 406 -23.91 -15.45 -31.17
CA ALA A 406 -23.80 -16.89 -31.49
C ALA A 406 -24.56 -17.78 -30.48
N THR A 407 -25.64 -17.30 -29.86
CA THR A 407 -26.60 -18.14 -29.11
C THR A 407 -27.96 -18.04 -29.79
N GLN A 408 -28.03 -18.49 -31.04
CA GLN A 408 -29.26 -18.90 -31.71
C GLN A 408 -29.09 -20.33 -32.21
N SER A 409 -29.25 -21.27 -31.29
CA SER A 409 -29.85 -22.60 -31.45
C SER A 409 -29.49 -23.41 -30.20
N ILE A 410 -30.39 -24.27 -29.73
CA ILE A 410 -30.39 -24.97 -28.41
C ILE A 410 -30.91 -24.00 -27.31
N ASP A 411 -32.19 -23.96 -26.92
CA ASP A 411 -33.12 -25.04 -26.60
C ASP A 411 -34.57 -24.73 -27.08
N ARG A 412 -35.05 -25.55 -28.01
CA ARG A 412 -36.49 -25.88 -28.14
C ARG A 412 -36.58 -27.40 -28.25
N ALA A 413 -36.42 -28.07 -27.12
CA ALA A 413 -36.91 -29.41 -26.90
C ALA A 413 -37.18 -29.57 -25.40
N HIS A 414 -38.29 -30.22 -25.06
CA HIS A 414 -38.79 -30.51 -23.71
C HIS A 414 -39.65 -29.44 -23.03
N LEU A 415 -40.81 -29.17 -23.64
CA LEU A 415 -42.08 -29.16 -22.90
C LEU A 415 -43.15 -29.82 -23.76
N SER A 416 -43.19 -31.15 -23.71
CA SER A 416 -44.31 -31.98 -24.15
C SER A 416 -44.18 -33.34 -23.46
N VAL A 417 -44.86 -33.49 -22.34
CA VAL A 417 -45.82 -34.55 -21.92
C VAL A 417 -46.10 -34.32 -20.43
#